data_AF-Q4RXR8-F1
#
_entry.id   AF-Q4RXR8-F1
#
_cell.length_a   1.000
_cell.length_b   1.000
_cell.length_c   1.000
_cell.angle_alpha   90.00
_cell.angle_beta   90.00
_cell.angle_gamma   90.00
#
_symmetry.space_group_name_H-M   'P 1'
#
loop_
_entity.id
_entity.type
_entity.pdbx_description
1 polymer ?
#
loop_
_entity_poly.entity_id
_entity_poly.type
_entity_poly.pdbx_seq_one_letter_code
_entity_poly.pdbx_strand_id
1 'polypeptide(L)'
;RSKNDPPLDKGLIPWLGHALEFGQDAAKFLSRMKRKHGDIFTVRAAGRYVTVLLDPHSYDPVIHNQDSLDFHRYAQVLMERIFLLQLPNYQPDKEKAVMKQHFLGKNLSALNSTVSKHMHNLLKTEMPQNQKDWKEDGLFNLSYSLLFKVGYLTLFAGEQSSDSSHLAVVYEEFKKFDGLLTKLARGTLKSADEKKTAQSVRQRLWRLLAPAALTGGLGSTPWLDGYRQVLKEEGADDEMQARALLLQLWATQVGQTRECSVRRNLMFFMRSFLP
;
A
#
# COMPACT_ATOMS: atom_id res chain seq x y z
N ARG A 1 -34.86 10.53 -4.58
CA ARG A 1 -34.83 9.18 -4.01
C ARG A 1 -35.96 8.41 -4.67
N SER A 2 -35.65 7.36 -5.42
CA SER A 2 -36.61 6.44 -5.99
C SER A 2 -37.08 5.42 -4.93
N LYS A 3 -38.18 4.70 -5.18
CA LYS A 3 -38.72 3.69 -4.25
C LYS A 3 -37.76 2.52 -4.00
N ASN A 4 -36.85 2.25 -4.93
CA ASN A 4 -35.93 1.10 -4.86
C ASN A 4 -34.53 1.52 -4.40
N ASP A 5 -34.29 2.81 -4.12
CA ASP A 5 -33.00 3.28 -3.64
C ASP A 5 -32.76 2.80 -2.20
N PRO A 6 -31.52 2.39 -1.86
CA PRO A 6 -31.14 2.07 -0.49
C PRO A 6 -31.51 3.18 0.52
N PRO A 7 -31.66 2.84 1.81
CA PRO A 7 -31.85 3.81 2.89
C PRO A 7 -30.83 4.93 2.83
N LEU A 8 -31.28 6.18 2.72
CA LEU A 8 -30.39 7.35 2.64
C LEU A 8 -30.28 8.07 3.98
N ASP A 9 -29.07 8.15 4.53
CA ASP A 9 -28.73 8.91 5.74
C ASP A 9 -27.79 10.07 5.41
N LYS A 10 -28.33 11.30 5.42
CA LYS A 10 -27.57 12.50 5.05
C LYS A 10 -26.67 13.03 6.17
N GLY A 11 -26.85 12.54 7.40
CA GLY A 11 -26.22 13.13 8.60
C GLY A 11 -26.79 14.49 8.97
N LEU A 12 -26.30 15.03 10.09
CA LEU A 12 -26.79 16.30 10.66
C LEU A 12 -26.10 17.53 10.06
N ILE A 13 -24.85 17.41 9.58
CA ILE A 13 -24.07 18.54 9.09
C ILE A 13 -24.34 18.72 7.59
N PRO A 14 -24.90 19.87 7.15
CA PRO A 14 -25.13 20.15 5.73
C PRO A 14 -23.82 20.04 4.92
N TRP A 15 -23.92 19.48 3.72
CA TRP A 15 -22.79 19.19 2.80
C TRP A 15 -21.78 18.15 3.29
N LEU A 16 -21.25 18.28 4.51
CA LEU A 16 -20.24 17.40 5.10
C LEU A 16 -20.79 16.00 5.40
N GLY A 17 -22.04 15.91 5.86
CA GLY A 17 -22.69 14.66 6.25
C GLY A 17 -21.89 13.91 7.33
N HIS A 18 -21.62 12.63 7.09
CA HIS A 18 -20.91 11.71 7.99
C HIS A 18 -19.38 11.69 7.82
N ALA A 19 -18.80 12.61 7.03
CA ALA A 19 -17.38 12.55 6.66
C ALA A 19 -16.42 12.54 7.87
N LEU A 20 -16.75 13.29 8.93
CA LEU A 20 -15.91 13.37 10.13
C LEU A 20 -15.89 12.03 10.88
N GLU A 21 -17.07 11.46 11.14
CA GLU A 21 -17.22 10.20 11.87
C GLU A 21 -16.64 9.03 11.08
N PHE A 22 -16.92 8.96 9.78
CA PHE A 22 -16.35 7.98 8.87
C PHE A 22 -14.80 8.08 8.81
N GLY A 23 -14.25 9.30 8.86
CA GLY A 23 -12.81 9.52 8.86
C GLY A 23 -12.12 9.16 10.18
N GLN A 24 -12.77 9.37 11.32
CA GLN A 24 -12.20 9.07 12.64
C GLN A 24 -12.16 7.57 12.92
N ASP A 25 -13.29 6.87 12.74
CA ASP A 25 -13.41 5.44 12.98
C ASP A 25 -14.46 4.83 12.04
N ALA A 26 -13.98 4.40 10.87
CA ALA A 26 -14.83 3.81 9.84
C ALA A 26 -15.51 2.52 10.33
N ALA A 27 -14.83 1.70 11.13
CA ALA A 27 -15.39 0.42 11.60
C ALA A 27 -16.55 0.63 12.57
N LYS A 28 -16.40 1.54 13.54
CA LYS A 28 -17.45 1.91 14.48
C LYS A 28 -18.62 2.59 13.77
N PHE A 29 -18.34 3.50 12.84
CA PHE A 29 -19.35 4.15 12.00
C PHE A 29 -20.17 3.12 11.20
N LEU A 30 -19.50 2.24 10.46
CA LEU A 30 -20.16 1.22 9.63
C LEU A 30 -20.98 0.24 10.46
N SER A 31 -20.47 -0.17 11.62
CA SER A 31 -21.20 -1.05 12.55
C SER A 31 -22.48 -0.41 13.07
N ARG A 32 -22.43 0.89 13.40
CA ARG A 32 -23.60 1.67 13.81
C ARG A 32 -24.61 1.81 12.68
N MET A 33 -24.14 2.11 11.46
CA MET A 33 -25.01 2.25 10.28
C MET A 33 -25.65 0.93 9.87
N LYS A 34 -24.91 -0.18 9.93
CA LYS A 34 -25.44 -1.53 9.71
C LYS A 34 -26.59 -1.84 10.68
N ARG A 35 -26.40 -1.55 11.97
CA ARG A 35 -27.46 -1.75 12.97
C ARG A 35 -28.70 -0.90 12.71
N LYS A 36 -28.52 0.29 12.12
CA LYS A 36 -29.61 1.25 11.86
C LYS A 36 -30.37 0.98 10.56
N HIS A 37 -29.66 0.61 9.50
CA HIS A 37 -30.20 0.58 8.13
C HIS A 37 -30.12 -0.79 7.46
N GLY A 38 -29.50 -1.78 8.10
CA GLY A 38 -29.27 -3.11 7.55
C GLY A 38 -28.00 -3.22 6.70
N ASP A 39 -27.96 -4.22 5.82
CA ASP A 39 -26.76 -4.58 5.06
C ASP A 39 -26.53 -3.73 3.80
N ILE A 40 -27.47 -2.84 3.44
CA ILE A 40 -27.27 -1.88 2.36
C ILE A 40 -27.83 -0.52 2.75
N PHE A 41 -27.04 0.53 2.58
CA PHE A 41 -27.45 1.91 2.89
C PHE A 41 -26.58 2.93 2.17
N THR A 42 -27.11 4.13 1.94
CA THR A 42 -26.41 5.26 1.34
C THR A 42 -26.17 6.33 2.39
N VAL A 43 -24.93 6.80 2.50
CA VAL A 43 -24.56 7.93 3.38
C VAL A 43 -24.07 9.11 2.57
N ARG A 44 -24.30 10.33 3.07
CA ARG A 44 -23.61 11.51 2.55
C ARG A 44 -22.28 11.70 3.28
N ALA A 45 -21.18 11.82 2.55
CA ALA A 45 -19.86 12.11 3.09
C ALA A 45 -19.11 13.09 2.16
N ALA A 46 -18.78 14.27 2.68
CA ALA A 46 -18.01 15.31 1.98
C ALA A 46 -18.58 15.65 0.60
N GLY A 47 -19.89 15.94 0.56
CA GLY A 47 -20.61 16.26 -0.67
C GLY A 47 -20.95 15.08 -1.58
N ARG A 48 -20.40 13.88 -1.33
CA ARG A 48 -20.66 12.67 -2.11
C ARG A 48 -21.70 11.78 -1.44
N TYR A 49 -22.45 11.02 -2.24
CA TYR A 49 -23.32 9.95 -1.79
C TYR A 49 -22.59 8.62 -1.97
N VAL A 50 -22.41 7.88 -0.88
CA VAL A 50 -21.68 6.61 -0.85
C VAL A 50 -22.64 5.52 -0.41
N THR A 51 -22.93 4.58 -1.31
CA THR A 51 -23.70 3.37 -0.98
C THR A 51 -22.76 2.30 -0.45
N VAL A 52 -23.04 1.82 0.76
CA VAL A 52 -22.30 0.76 1.42
C VAL A 52 -23.12 -0.52 1.30
N LEU A 53 -22.45 -1.61 0.92
CA LEU A 53 -22.97 -2.97 0.90
C LEU A 53 -22.15 -3.81 1.89
N LEU A 54 -22.83 -4.48 2.81
CA LEU A 54 -22.25 -5.28 3.90
C LEU A 54 -22.77 -6.72 3.92
N ASP A 55 -23.58 -7.11 2.92
CA ASP A 55 -24.01 -8.48 2.72
C ASP A 55 -22.95 -9.24 1.89
N PRO A 56 -22.25 -10.23 2.48
CA PRO A 56 -21.21 -10.97 1.79
C PRO A 56 -21.72 -11.78 0.59
N HIS A 57 -23.00 -12.17 0.57
CA HIS A 57 -23.57 -12.95 -0.54
C HIS A 57 -23.81 -12.09 -1.80
N SER A 58 -23.83 -10.77 -1.64
CA SER A 58 -24.06 -9.82 -2.72
C SER A 58 -22.77 -9.23 -3.32
N TYR A 59 -21.58 -9.64 -2.83
CA TYR A 59 -20.31 -9.06 -3.28
C TYR A 59 -19.91 -9.47 -4.69
N ASP A 60 -19.97 -10.76 -5.03
CA ASP A 60 -19.48 -11.26 -6.32
C ASP A 60 -20.19 -10.56 -7.51
N PRO A 61 -21.53 -10.45 -7.56
CA PRO A 61 -22.20 -9.76 -8.66
C PRO A 61 -21.81 -8.29 -8.79
N VAL A 62 -21.49 -7.62 -7.68
CA VAL A 62 -21.12 -6.20 -7.65
C VAL A 62 -19.67 -6.01 -8.10
N ILE A 63 -18.74 -6.83 -7.59
CA ILE A 63 -17.31 -6.73 -7.92
C ILE A 63 -17.05 -7.07 -9.39
N HIS A 64 -17.82 -8.00 -9.96
CA HIS A 64 -17.69 -8.42 -11.36
C HIS A 64 -18.40 -7.49 -12.37
N ASN A 65 -19.19 -6.52 -11.90
CA ASN A 65 -19.93 -5.60 -12.77
C ASN A 65 -19.09 -4.37 -13.14
N GLN A 66 -18.08 -4.57 -14.00
CA GLN A 66 -17.18 -3.50 -14.44
C GLN A 66 -17.85 -2.47 -15.36
N ASP A 67 -18.93 -2.84 -16.05
CA ASP A 67 -19.65 -1.94 -16.97
C ASP A 67 -20.39 -0.82 -16.24
N SER A 68 -20.81 -1.06 -14.98
CA SER A 68 -21.52 -0.06 -14.17
C SER A 68 -20.69 0.49 -13.00
N LEU A 69 -19.65 -0.21 -12.55
CA LEU A 69 -18.80 0.20 -11.43
C LEU A 69 -17.34 0.38 -11.87
N ASP A 70 -16.97 1.64 -12.08
CA ASP A 70 -15.62 2.05 -12.47
C ASP A 70 -14.73 2.28 -11.23
N PHE A 71 -14.01 1.22 -10.83
CA PHE A 71 -13.00 1.29 -9.77
C PHE A 71 -11.74 2.06 -10.18
N HIS A 72 -11.48 2.20 -11.48
CA HIS A 72 -10.26 2.80 -12.02
C HIS A 72 -10.23 4.31 -11.78
N ARG A 73 -11.38 5.00 -11.91
CA ARG A 73 -11.48 6.42 -11.57
C ARG A 73 -11.08 6.72 -10.14
N TYR A 74 -11.49 5.88 -9.19
CA TYR A 74 -11.14 6.09 -7.79
C TYR A 74 -9.65 5.79 -7.55
N ALA A 75 -9.10 4.76 -8.19
CA ALA A 75 -7.67 4.46 -8.15
C ALA A 75 -6.84 5.64 -8.68
N GLN A 76 -7.21 6.23 -9.83
CA GLN A 76 -6.53 7.41 -10.39
C GLN A 76 -6.53 8.61 -9.44
N VAL A 77 -7.66 8.88 -8.78
CA VAL A 77 -7.74 9.94 -7.76
C VAL A 77 -6.77 9.68 -6.59
N LEU A 78 -6.60 8.42 -6.17
CA LEU A 78 -5.65 8.07 -5.12
C LEU A 78 -4.20 8.13 -5.60
N MET A 79 -3.92 7.67 -6.82
CA MET A 79 -2.59 7.76 -7.44
C MET A 79 -2.12 9.22 -7.51
N GLU A 80 -2.98 10.11 -7.99
CA GLU A 80 -2.67 11.53 -8.07
C GLU A 80 -2.52 12.15 -6.67
N ARG A 81 -3.46 11.92 -5.75
CA ARG A 81 -3.42 12.56 -4.42
C ARG A 81 -2.26 12.10 -3.55
N ILE A 82 -2.00 10.80 -3.53
CA ILE A 82 -1.03 10.19 -2.61
C ILE A 82 0.37 10.24 -3.21
N PHE A 83 0.51 9.89 -4.49
CA PHE A 83 1.81 9.68 -5.15
C PHE A 83 2.17 10.80 -6.14
N LEU A 84 1.27 11.74 -6.40
CA LEU A 84 1.41 12.74 -7.47
C LEU A 84 1.63 12.06 -8.82
N LEU A 85 1.04 10.89 -9.03
CA LEU A 85 1.21 10.09 -10.23
C LEU A 85 0.05 10.32 -11.20
N GLN A 86 0.39 10.65 -12.45
CA GLN A 86 -0.55 10.75 -13.55
C GLN A 86 -0.01 9.90 -14.71
N LEU A 87 -0.83 8.96 -15.17
CA LEU A 87 -0.50 8.05 -16.27
C LEU A 87 -1.52 8.30 -17.39
N PRO A 88 -1.10 8.94 -18.52
CA PRO A 88 -2.02 9.37 -19.57
C PRO A 88 -2.85 8.23 -20.16
N ASN A 89 -2.21 7.07 -20.36
CA ASN A 89 -2.83 5.90 -20.96
C ASN A 89 -2.89 4.73 -19.97
N TYR A 90 -3.32 4.97 -18.73
CA TYR A 90 -3.34 3.95 -17.67
C TYR A 90 -4.10 2.67 -18.09
N GLN A 91 -3.39 1.53 -18.09
CA GLN A 91 -3.85 0.22 -18.52
C GLN A 91 -3.76 -0.80 -17.37
N PRO A 92 -4.74 -0.78 -16.45
CA PRO A 92 -4.74 -1.60 -15.22
C PRO A 92 -4.69 -3.11 -15.50
N ASP A 93 -5.25 -3.57 -16.61
CA ASP A 93 -5.22 -4.99 -16.99
C ASP A 93 -3.82 -5.48 -17.38
N LYS A 94 -3.01 -4.62 -18.03
CA LYS A 94 -1.62 -4.96 -18.35
C LYS A 94 -0.77 -5.01 -17.09
N GLU A 95 -0.90 -4.01 -16.22
CA GLU A 95 -0.25 -3.99 -14.91
C GLU A 95 -0.59 -5.27 -14.11
N LYS A 96 -1.87 -5.64 -14.07
CA LYS A 96 -2.35 -6.85 -13.41
C LYS A 96 -1.80 -8.13 -14.06
N ALA A 97 -1.65 -8.17 -15.38
CA ALA A 97 -1.08 -9.31 -16.09
C ALA A 97 0.39 -9.53 -15.72
N VAL A 98 1.19 -8.46 -15.70
CA VAL A 98 2.60 -8.51 -15.26
C VAL A 98 2.70 -8.96 -13.80
N MET A 99 1.84 -8.44 -12.93
CA MET A 99 1.76 -8.85 -11.52
C MET A 99 1.47 -10.36 -11.39
N LYS A 100 0.45 -10.86 -12.11
CA LYS A 100 0.10 -12.28 -12.10
C LYS A 100 1.23 -13.16 -12.63
N GLN A 101 1.91 -12.73 -13.68
CA GLN A 101 3.03 -13.48 -14.26
C GLN A 101 4.17 -13.65 -13.25
N HIS A 102 4.47 -12.63 -12.44
CA HIS A 102 5.58 -12.68 -11.50
C HIS A 102 5.23 -13.36 -10.18
N PHE A 103 4.04 -13.08 -9.63
CA PHE A 103 3.64 -13.54 -8.29
C PHE A 103 2.90 -14.87 -8.27
N LEU A 104 2.75 -15.56 -9.41
CA LEU A 104 2.08 -16.86 -9.50
C LEU A 104 2.93 -17.92 -10.20
N GLY A 105 2.54 -19.19 -10.04
CA GLY A 105 3.14 -20.32 -10.75
C GLY A 105 4.61 -20.55 -10.41
N LYS A 106 5.42 -20.89 -11.41
CA LYS A 106 6.85 -21.23 -11.23
C LYS A 106 7.69 -20.04 -10.73
N ASN A 107 7.32 -18.82 -11.10
CA ASN A 107 8.01 -17.60 -10.67
C ASN A 107 7.85 -17.34 -9.17
N LEU A 108 6.71 -17.74 -8.58
CA LEU A 108 6.48 -17.65 -7.14
C LEU A 108 7.45 -18.55 -6.35
N SER A 109 7.75 -19.75 -6.86
CA SER A 109 8.71 -20.64 -6.20
C SER A 109 10.11 -20.04 -6.17
N ALA A 110 10.56 -19.45 -7.28
CA ALA A 110 11.85 -18.77 -7.35
C ALA A 110 11.88 -17.54 -6.43
N LEU A 111 10.80 -16.75 -6.43
CA LEU A 111 10.62 -15.60 -5.54
C LEU A 111 10.72 -16.01 -4.07
N ASN A 112 10.07 -17.09 -3.66
CA ASN A 112 10.14 -17.61 -2.29
C ASN A 112 11.57 -17.97 -1.88
N SER A 113 12.33 -18.65 -2.75
CA SER A 113 13.74 -18.96 -2.48
C SER A 113 14.59 -17.69 -2.30
N THR A 114 14.36 -16.66 -3.13
CA THR A 114 15.04 -15.36 -3.01
C THR A 114 14.68 -14.65 -1.70
N VAL A 115 13.38 -14.60 -1.34
CA VAL A 115 12.90 -14.02 -0.09
C VAL A 115 13.55 -14.71 1.12
N SER A 116 13.57 -16.04 1.15
CA SER A 116 14.22 -16.80 2.23
C SER A 116 15.71 -16.49 2.35
N LYS A 117 16.43 -16.41 1.22
CA LYS A 117 17.85 -16.04 1.20
C LYS A 117 18.08 -14.64 1.74
N HIS A 118 17.32 -13.65 1.29
CA HIS A 118 17.42 -12.26 1.76
C HIS A 118 17.08 -12.13 3.25
N MET A 119 16.03 -12.82 3.72
CA MET A 119 15.66 -12.82 5.12
C MET A 119 16.77 -13.39 6.01
N HIS A 120 17.36 -14.52 5.61
CA HIS A 120 18.47 -15.13 6.35
C HIS A 120 19.70 -14.21 6.40
N ASN A 121 20.05 -13.60 5.28
CA ASN A 121 21.18 -12.68 5.21
C ASN A 121 20.97 -11.42 6.06
N LEU A 122 19.77 -10.84 6.04
CA LEU A 122 19.46 -9.66 6.85
C LEU A 122 19.46 -9.99 8.34
N LEU A 123 18.85 -11.10 8.75
CA LEU A 123 18.87 -11.53 10.15
C LEU A 123 20.30 -11.76 10.64
N LYS A 124 21.15 -12.42 9.85
CA LYS A 124 22.57 -12.59 10.19
C LYS A 124 23.34 -11.27 10.29
N THR A 125 22.99 -10.28 9.48
CA THR A 125 23.68 -8.98 9.48
C THR A 125 23.24 -8.11 10.66
N GLU A 126 21.94 -8.15 11.00
CA GLU A 126 21.35 -7.39 12.11
C GLU A 126 21.68 -8.01 13.48
N MET A 127 22.16 -9.26 13.51
CA MET A 127 22.70 -9.93 14.71
C MET A 127 24.23 -9.77 14.72
N PRO A 128 24.80 -8.90 15.58
CA PRO A 128 26.24 -8.75 15.68
C PRO A 128 26.90 -10.08 16.07
N GLN A 129 27.98 -10.46 15.37
CA GLN A 129 28.73 -11.70 15.61
C GLN A 129 29.20 -11.91 17.07
N ASN A 130 29.26 -10.83 17.87
CA ASN A 130 29.73 -10.84 19.25
C ASN A 130 28.66 -10.45 20.29
N GLN A 131 27.38 -10.37 19.93
CA GLN A 131 26.32 -10.05 20.89
C GLN A 131 25.96 -11.31 21.70
N LYS A 132 26.42 -11.37 22.96
CA LYS A 132 26.07 -12.45 23.92
C LYS A 132 24.79 -12.18 24.70
N ASP A 133 24.25 -10.96 24.62
CA ASP A 133 23.11 -10.48 25.41
C ASP A 133 21.86 -10.22 24.56
N TRP A 134 20.69 -10.19 25.22
CA TRP A 134 19.40 -9.87 24.60
C TRP A 134 19.34 -8.45 24.04
N LYS A 135 18.70 -8.29 22.88
CA LYS A 135 18.35 -6.99 22.29
C LYS A 135 16.86 -6.72 22.49
N GLU A 136 16.54 -5.59 23.09
CA GLU A 136 15.16 -5.12 23.21
C GLU A 136 14.77 -4.29 21.98
N ASP A 137 13.61 -4.59 21.37
CA ASP A 137 13.01 -3.81 20.28
C ASP A 137 11.49 -4.02 20.27
N GLY A 138 10.75 -3.08 19.67
CA GLY A 138 9.32 -3.21 19.46
C GLY A 138 9.03 -4.25 18.37
N LEU A 139 8.20 -5.25 18.68
CA LEU A 139 7.87 -6.35 17.76
C LEU A 139 7.39 -5.87 16.39
N PHE A 140 6.55 -4.82 16.37
CA PHE A 140 6.08 -4.20 15.13
C PHE A 140 7.23 -3.56 14.35
N ASN A 141 8.11 -2.81 15.01
CA ASN A 141 9.21 -2.12 14.36
C ASN A 141 10.22 -3.11 13.77
N LEU A 142 10.58 -4.15 14.52
CA LEU A 142 11.44 -5.23 14.06
C LEU A 142 10.84 -5.95 12.86
N SER A 143 9.58 -6.40 12.97
CA SER A 143 8.90 -7.15 11.91
C SER A 143 8.73 -6.31 10.65
N TYR A 144 8.33 -5.04 10.82
CA TYR A 144 8.07 -4.16 9.69
C TYR A 144 9.35 -3.76 8.97
N SER A 145 10.41 -3.43 9.71
CA SER A 145 11.74 -3.16 9.16
C SER A 145 12.28 -4.36 8.38
N LEU A 146 12.27 -5.55 8.98
CA LEU A 146 12.82 -6.75 8.34
C LEU A 146 12.05 -7.10 7.06
N LEU A 147 10.73 -7.18 7.13
CA LEU A 147 9.91 -7.57 5.98
C LEU A 147 9.97 -6.51 4.87
N PHE A 148 10.01 -5.23 5.22
CA PHE A 148 10.21 -4.15 4.25
C PHE A 148 11.56 -4.29 3.52
N LYS A 149 12.66 -4.47 4.27
CA LYS A 149 14.01 -4.59 3.67
C LYS A 149 14.09 -5.83 2.78
N VAL A 150 13.53 -6.96 3.21
CA VAL A 150 13.48 -8.20 2.42
C VAL A 150 12.68 -7.99 1.14
N GLY A 151 11.48 -7.40 1.21
CA GLY A 151 10.64 -7.16 0.04
C GLY A 151 11.25 -6.14 -0.92
N TYR A 152 11.88 -5.08 -0.39
CA TYR A 152 12.62 -4.11 -1.20
C TYR A 152 13.77 -4.76 -1.96
N LEU A 153 14.62 -5.53 -1.29
CA LEU A 153 15.73 -6.24 -1.93
C LEU A 153 15.23 -7.18 -3.04
N THR A 154 14.17 -7.93 -2.73
CA THR A 154 13.63 -8.95 -3.62
C THR A 154 12.99 -8.37 -4.88
N LEU A 155 12.31 -7.22 -4.78
CA LEU A 155 11.53 -6.66 -5.88
C LEU A 155 12.21 -5.49 -6.61
N PHE A 156 13.00 -4.68 -5.91
CA PHE A 156 13.50 -3.39 -6.41
C PHE A 156 15.03 -3.28 -6.50
N ALA A 157 15.78 -4.03 -5.69
CA ALA A 157 17.26 -3.98 -5.71
C ALA A 157 17.91 -5.11 -6.53
N GLY A 158 17.19 -6.21 -6.75
CA GLY A 158 17.67 -7.41 -7.43
C GLY A 158 18.94 -8.00 -6.81
N GLU A 159 19.87 -8.52 -7.63
CA GLU A 159 21.04 -9.29 -7.13
C GLU A 159 22.18 -8.43 -6.57
N GLN A 160 22.18 -7.12 -6.83
CA GLN A 160 23.16 -6.23 -6.20
C GLN A 160 22.72 -5.99 -4.75
N SER A 161 23.50 -6.51 -3.81
CA SER A 161 23.26 -6.28 -2.38
C SER A 161 23.29 -4.78 -2.11
N SER A 162 22.12 -4.16 -1.94
CA SER A 162 22.07 -2.79 -1.43
C SER A 162 22.80 -2.75 -0.10
N ASP A 163 23.69 -1.76 0.05
CA ASP A 163 24.35 -1.48 1.33
C ASP A 163 23.27 -1.40 2.43
N SER A 164 23.55 -2.02 3.58
CA SER A 164 22.68 -1.99 4.76
C SER A 164 22.30 -0.55 5.12
N SER A 165 23.22 0.40 4.90
CA SER A 165 22.98 1.83 5.08
C SER A 165 21.88 2.37 4.15
N HIS A 166 21.88 1.98 2.87
CA HIS A 166 20.87 2.38 1.90
C HIS A 166 19.49 1.80 2.24
N LEU A 167 19.43 0.52 2.64
CA LEU A 167 18.18 -0.13 3.05
C LEU A 167 17.55 0.56 4.27
N ALA A 168 18.37 0.91 5.26
CA ALA A 168 17.90 1.65 6.43
C ALA A 168 17.35 3.03 6.04
N VAL A 169 18.04 3.74 5.14
CA VAL A 169 17.59 5.05 4.64
C VAL A 169 16.25 4.97 3.90
N VAL A 170 16.08 3.99 3.01
CA VAL A 170 14.83 3.79 2.27
C VAL A 170 13.69 3.44 3.23
N TYR A 171 13.92 2.53 4.18
CA TYR A 171 12.92 2.14 5.18
C TYR A 171 12.47 3.32 6.06
N GLU A 172 13.41 4.09 6.62
CA GLU A 172 13.08 5.21 7.50
C GLU A 172 12.30 6.30 6.75
N GLU A 173 12.66 6.56 5.49
CA GLU A 173 11.91 7.53 4.69
C GLU A 173 10.53 7.02 4.29
N PHE A 174 10.43 5.72 3.96
CA PHE A 174 9.15 5.08 3.66
C PHE A 174 8.21 5.06 4.87
N LYS A 175 8.73 4.78 6.07
CA LYS A 175 7.96 4.79 7.31
C LYS A 175 7.35 6.17 7.59
N LYS A 176 8.07 7.26 7.30
CA LYS A 176 7.53 8.63 7.37
C LYS A 176 6.41 8.84 6.36
N PHE A 177 6.61 8.40 5.12
CA PHE A 177 5.60 8.51 4.05
C PHE A 177 4.31 7.77 4.41
N ASP A 178 4.45 6.52 4.85
CA ASP A 178 3.37 5.62 5.23
C ASP A 178 2.58 6.14 6.46
N GLY A 179 3.24 6.86 7.37
CA GLY A 179 2.58 7.60 8.46
C GLY A 179 1.71 8.78 7.98
N LEU A 180 1.99 9.34 6.80
CA LEU A 180 1.24 10.45 6.20
C LEU A 180 0.16 9.99 5.22
N LEU A 181 0.17 8.73 4.80
CA LEU A 181 -0.64 8.20 3.70
C LEU A 181 -2.15 8.45 3.88
N THR A 182 -2.69 8.20 5.07
CA THR A 182 -4.11 8.44 5.37
C THR A 182 -4.48 9.93 5.24
N LYS A 183 -3.59 10.84 5.68
CA LYS A 183 -3.81 12.28 5.54
C LYS A 183 -3.71 12.73 4.08
N LEU A 184 -2.81 12.12 3.30
CA LEU A 184 -2.67 12.37 1.87
C LEU A 184 -3.91 11.91 1.09
N ALA A 185 -4.38 10.68 1.32
CA ALA A 185 -5.56 10.12 0.66
C ALA A 185 -6.82 11.00 0.89
N ARG A 186 -6.94 11.53 2.11
CA ARG A 186 -8.07 12.36 2.53
C ARG A 186 -7.89 13.85 2.21
N GLY A 187 -6.70 14.29 1.80
CA GLY A 187 -6.39 15.71 1.60
C GLY A 187 -6.44 16.54 2.88
N THR A 188 -6.16 15.95 4.04
CA THR A 188 -6.34 16.59 5.37
C THR A 188 -5.02 17.06 6.01
N LEU A 189 -3.97 17.29 5.22
CA LEU A 189 -2.75 17.94 5.73
C LEU A 189 -3.07 19.39 6.09
N LYS A 190 -2.93 19.75 7.37
CA LYS A 190 -3.45 21.00 7.93
C LYS A 190 -2.42 22.13 7.89
N SER A 191 -1.17 21.86 8.28
CA SER A 191 -0.13 22.90 8.36
C SER A 191 0.73 22.97 7.10
N ALA A 192 1.34 24.14 6.86
CA ALA A 192 2.34 24.31 5.80
C ALA A 192 3.52 23.35 6.00
N ASP A 193 3.93 23.12 7.26
CA ASP A 193 5.01 22.20 7.61
C ASP A 193 4.67 20.75 7.31
N GLU A 194 3.43 20.31 7.55
CA GLU A 194 2.97 18.96 7.19
C GLU A 194 3.02 18.75 5.67
N LYS A 195 2.59 19.75 4.89
CA LYS A 195 2.64 19.71 3.42
C LYS A 195 4.08 19.69 2.93
N LYS A 196 4.95 20.53 3.49
CA LYS A 196 6.39 20.57 3.17
C LYS A 196 7.08 19.24 3.51
N THR A 197 6.74 18.64 4.65
CA THR A 197 7.25 17.34 5.07
C THR A 197 6.81 16.25 4.10
N ALA A 198 5.52 16.19 3.74
CA ALA A 198 5.02 15.21 2.78
C ALA A 198 5.70 15.34 1.41
N GLN A 199 5.91 16.57 0.93
CA GLN A 199 6.62 16.82 -0.33
C GLN A 199 8.09 16.42 -0.26
N SER A 200 8.79 16.78 0.83
CA SER A 200 10.19 16.41 1.06
C SER A 200 10.38 14.89 1.06
N VAL A 201 9.52 14.18 1.81
CA VAL A 201 9.56 12.73 1.93
C VAL A 201 9.34 12.05 0.58
N ARG A 202 8.34 12.49 -0.19
CA ARG A 202 8.11 12.00 -1.56
C ARG A 202 9.33 12.21 -2.45
N GLN A 203 9.86 13.43 -2.49
CA GLN A 203 11.01 13.77 -3.32
C GLN A 203 12.26 12.96 -2.96
N ARG A 204 12.44 12.65 -1.67
CA ARG A 204 13.56 11.81 -1.21
C ARG A 204 13.35 10.36 -1.65
N LEU A 205 12.14 9.82 -1.52
CA LEU A 205 11.82 8.47 -1.99
C LEU A 205 11.93 8.34 -3.52
N TRP A 206 11.47 9.31 -4.29
CA TRP A 206 11.64 9.30 -5.75
C TRP A 206 13.11 9.27 -6.15
N ARG A 207 13.96 10.05 -5.47
CA ARG A 207 15.42 10.03 -5.70
C ARG A 207 16.05 8.68 -5.35
N LEU A 208 15.61 8.06 -4.25
CA LEU A 208 16.11 6.74 -3.84
C LEU A 208 15.65 5.62 -4.79
N LEU A 209 14.46 5.76 -5.38
CA LEU A 209 13.88 4.78 -6.30
C LEU A 209 14.28 5.03 -7.77
N ALA A 210 14.80 6.20 -8.12
CA ALA A 210 15.17 6.55 -9.49
C ALA A 210 16.16 5.55 -10.13
N PRO A 211 17.20 5.03 -9.45
CA PRO A 211 18.04 3.97 -10.03
C PRO A 211 17.23 2.71 -10.36
N ALA A 212 16.34 2.29 -9.47
CA ALA A 212 15.42 1.19 -9.74
C ALA A 212 14.37 1.55 -10.82
N ALA A 213 14.09 2.81 -11.10
CA ALA A 213 13.20 3.21 -12.19
C ALA A 213 13.90 3.22 -13.55
N LEU A 214 15.12 3.76 -13.60
CA LEU A 214 15.73 4.24 -14.84
C LEU A 214 16.87 3.33 -15.35
N THR A 215 17.57 2.63 -14.46
CA THR A 215 18.65 1.71 -14.88
C THR A 215 18.10 0.31 -15.12
N GLY A 216 17.88 -0.03 -16.40
CA GLY A 216 17.73 -1.42 -16.86
C GLY A 216 19.11 -2.06 -17.07
N GLY A 217 19.29 -3.33 -16.66
CA GLY A 217 20.57 -4.02 -16.82
C GLY A 217 20.80 -5.18 -15.83
N LEU A 218 22.06 -5.65 -15.76
CA LEU A 218 22.51 -6.71 -14.85
C LEU A 218 22.10 -6.39 -13.41
N GLY A 219 21.15 -7.17 -12.88
CA GLY A 219 20.63 -7.02 -11.52
C GLY A 219 19.21 -6.46 -11.42
N SER A 220 18.50 -6.16 -12.52
CA SER A 220 17.06 -5.86 -12.46
C SER A 220 16.23 -7.13 -12.27
N THR A 221 15.08 -7.03 -11.59
CA THR A 221 14.18 -8.17 -11.40
C THR A 221 13.23 -8.30 -12.61
N PRO A 222 12.82 -9.51 -13.01
CA PRO A 222 11.87 -9.70 -14.11
C PRO A 222 10.54 -8.94 -13.90
N TRP A 223 10.14 -8.77 -12.64
CA TRP A 223 9.00 -7.92 -12.26
C TRP A 223 9.22 -6.47 -12.64
N LEU A 224 10.34 -5.89 -12.22
CA LEU A 224 10.65 -4.49 -12.40
C LEU A 224 10.81 -4.15 -13.89
N ASP A 225 11.43 -5.03 -14.66
CA ASP A 225 11.55 -4.86 -16.12
C ASP A 225 10.19 -4.90 -16.82
N GLY A 226 9.33 -5.85 -16.45
CA GLY A 226 7.96 -5.92 -16.97
C GLY A 226 7.14 -4.67 -16.62
N TYR A 227 7.25 -4.19 -15.38
CA TYR A 227 6.52 -3.00 -14.94
C TYR A 227 7.02 -1.72 -15.64
N ARG A 228 8.33 -1.55 -15.81
CA ARG A 228 8.89 -0.41 -16.57
C ARG A 228 8.42 -0.41 -18.02
N GLN A 229 8.33 -1.59 -18.64
CA GLN A 229 7.82 -1.70 -20.01
C GLN A 229 6.37 -1.22 -20.11
N VAL A 230 5.52 -1.61 -19.15
CA VAL A 230 4.14 -1.11 -19.06
C VAL A 230 4.13 0.42 -18.92
N LEU A 231 4.92 0.98 -18.00
CA LEU A 231 4.97 2.43 -17.78
C LEU A 231 5.39 3.21 -19.04
N LYS A 232 6.35 2.68 -19.81
CA LYS A 232 6.79 3.29 -21.08
C LYS A 232 5.67 3.26 -22.12
N GLU A 233 4.93 2.16 -22.22
CA GLU A 233 3.76 2.06 -23.11
C GLU A 233 2.63 3.01 -22.70
N GLU A 234 2.50 3.30 -21.40
CA GLU A 234 1.54 4.26 -20.86
C GLU A 234 1.97 5.73 -21.05
N GLY A 235 3.18 5.98 -21.57
CA GLY A 235 3.73 7.30 -21.84
C GLY A 235 4.34 7.99 -20.60
N ALA A 236 4.74 7.22 -19.58
CA ALA A 236 5.38 7.76 -18.38
C ALA A 236 6.82 8.21 -18.66
N ASP A 237 7.11 9.49 -18.43
CA ASP A 237 8.48 9.99 -18.40
C ASP A 237 9.27 9.44 -17.19
N ASP A 238 10.56 9.76 -17.12
CA ASP A 238 11.45 9.28 -16.06
C ASP A 238 10.98 9.69 -14.66
N GLU A 239 10.38 10.88 -14.53
CA GLU A 239 9.83 11.36 -13.27
C GLU A 239 8.60 10.54 -12.87
N MET A 240 7.66 10.32 -13.78
CA MET A 240 6.46 9.51 -13.54
C MET A 240 6.81 8.05 -13.26
N GLN A 241 7.86 7.50 -13.88
CA GLN A 241 8.35 6.17 -13.56
C GLN A 241 8.84 6.06 -12.11
N ALA A 242 9.60 7.04 -11.61
CA ALA A 242 10.02 7.07 -10.21
C ALA A 242 8.83 7.22 -9.24
N ARG A 243 7.82 8.00 -9.61
CA ARG A 243 6.57 8.14 -8.83
C ARG A 243 5.76 6.84 -8.83
N ALA A 244 5.69 6.13 -9.96
CA ALA A 244 5.02 4.85 -10.10
C ALA A 244 5.70 3.74 -9.27
N LEU A 245 7.03 3.74 -9.18
CA LEU A 245 7.71 2.80 -8.27
C LEU A 245 7.42 3.07 -6.80
N LEU A 246 7.18 4.32 -6.39
CA LEU A 246 6.74 4.58 -5.01
C LEU A 246 5.35 3.99 -4.74
N LEU A 247 4.44 4.04 -5.72
CA LEU A 247 3.16 3.35 -5.65
C LEU A 247 3.35 1.83 -5.50
N GLN A 248 4.19 1.21 -6.32
CA GLN A 248 4.46 -0.23 -6.23
C GLN A 248 5.16 -0.63 -4.92
N LEU A 249 6.08 0.19 -4.43
CA LEU A 249 6.72 -0.02 -3.15
C LEU A 249 5.67 -0.04 -2.04
N TRP A 250 4.75 0.93 -2.04
CA TRP A 250 3.67 0.92 -1.07
C TRP A 250 2.73 -0.29 -1.22
N ALA A 251 2.29 -0.59 -2.44
CA ALA A 251 1.36 -1.69 -2.72
C ALA A 251 1.93 -3.06 -2.28
N THR A 252 3.22 -3.29 -2.57
CA THR A 252 3.90 -4.57 -2.27
C THR A 252 4.35 -4.68 -0.82
N GLN A 253 4.80 -3.59 -0.19
CA GLN A 253 5.36 -3.60 1.16
C GLN A 253 4.36 -3.31 2.28
N VAL A 254 3.20 -2.71 2.00
CA VAL A 254 2.19 -2.40 3.03
C VAL A 254 0.98 -3.30 2.93
N GLY A 255 0.58 -3.69 1.71
CA GLY A 255 -0.57 -4.54 1.45
C GLY A 255 -0.50 -5.93 2.10
N GLN A 256 0.71 -6.46 2.34
CA GLN A 256 0.91 -7.77 2.98
C GLN A 256 1.41 -7.67 4.44
N THR A 257 2.11 -6.60 4.81
CA THR A 257 3.00 -6.62 5.97
C THR A 257 2.37 -6.07 7.25
N ARG A 258 1.46 -5.08 7.14
CA ARG A 258 0.83 -4.43 8.30
C ARG A 258 -0.18 -5.33 9.01
N GLU A 259 -0.93 -6.16 8.28
CA GLU A 259 -2.01 -6.98 8.87
C GLU A 259 -1.66 -8.47 9.01
N CYS A 260 -0.90 -9.08 8.09
CA CYS A 260 -0.67 -10.53 8.11
C CYS A 260 0.40 -10.97 9.13
N SER A 261 1.50 -10.24 9.30
CA SER A 261 2.62 -10.71 10.14
C SER A 261 2.49 -10.36 11.63
N VAL A 262 2.12 -9.12 11.97
CA VAL A 262 2.20 -8.67 13.37
C VAL A 262 0.94 -9.00 14.18
N ARG A 263 -0.25 -8.92 13.55
CA ARG A 263 -1.52 -9.05 14.28
C ARG A 263 -2.05 -10.48 14.42
N ARG A 264 -1.75 -11.38 13.46
CA ARG A 264 -2.27 -12.76 13.47
C ARG A 264 -1.31 -13.82 13.99
N ASN A 265 0.00 -13.73 13.72
CA ASN A 265 0.89 -14.86 13.97
C ASN A 265 1.87 -14.62 15.13
N LEU A 266 2.56 -13.48 15.19
CA LEU A 266 3.64 -13.30 16.17
C LEU A 266 3.15 -12.93 17.59
N MET A 267 2.10 -12.09 17.70
CA MET A 267 1.46 -11.79 18.99
C MET A 267 0.68 -12.98 19.58
N PHE A 268 0.09 -13.82 18.72
CA PHE A 268 -0.59 -15.03 19.18
C PHE A 268 0.42 -16.09 19.66
N PHE A 269 1.56 -16.24 18.97
CA PHE A 269 2.59 -17.20 19.36
C PHE A 269 3.27 -16.83 20.70
N MET A 270 3.53 -15.54 20.96
CA MET A 270 4.11 -15.09 22.24
C MET A 270 3.14 -15.20 23.43
N ARG A 271 1.82 -15.20 23.19
CA ARG A 271 0.81 -15.44 24.23
C ARG A 271 0.69 -16.91 24.64
N SER A 272 1.24 -17.84 23.86
CA SER A 272 1.24 -19.28 24.16
C SER A 272 2.47 -19.74 24.96
N PHE A 273 3.42 -18.85 25.26
CA PHE A 273 4.67 -19.15 25.97
C PHE A 273 4.92 -18.32 27.23
N LEU A 274 3.94 -17.53 27.67
CA LEU A 274 3.94 -16.89 28.98
C LEU A 274 2.95 -17.65 29.87
N PRO A 275 3.38 -18.23 31.01
CA PRO A 275 2.49 -18.95 31.92
C PRO A 275 1.40 -18.07 32.52
#